data_AF-A0AAW1TWH8-F1
#
_entry.id   AF-A0AAW1TWH8-F1
#
_cell.length_a   1.000
_cell.length_b   1.000
_cell.length_c   1.000
_cell.angle_alpha   90.00
_cell.angle_beta   90.00
_cell.angle_gamma   90.00
#
_symmetry.space_group_name_H-M   'P 1'
#
loop_
_entity.id
_entity.type
_entity.pdbx_description
1 polymer ?
#
loop_
_entity_poly.entity_id
_entity_poly.type
_entity_poly.pdbx_seq_one_letter_code
_entity_poly.pdbx_strand_id
1 'polypeptide(L)'
;MYNLLLGEESDVASEDELAERDGDSETEQEGETDDQDNNADTSFILGKDKHTKWNKNPPRANVRRGTHNIITHLPGVKGNARPFKTAVDCLHNLFADEMLELIVKCTQPLHRHH
;
A
#
# COMPACT_ATOMS: atom_id res chain seq x y z
N MET A 1 -36.53 -9.18 35.12
CA MET A 1 -35.73 -7.94 34.94
C MET A 1 -34.30 -8.38 34.73
N TYR A 2 -33.77 -8.27 33.52
CA TYR A 2 -32.36 -8.53 33.25
C TYR A 2 -31.71 -7.17 32.98
N ASN A 3 -30.82 -6.74 33.89
CA ASN A 3 -29.99 -5.57 33.69
C ASN A 3 -28.90 -5.94 32.67
N LEU A 4 -28.97 -5.35 31.48
CA LEU A 4 -27.89 -5.36 30.50
C LEU A 4 -26.78 -4.45 31.03
N LEU A 5 -25.64 -5.03 31.38
CA LEU A 5 -24.41 -4.32 31.67
C LEU A 5 -23.88 -3.76 30.33
N LEU A 6 -24.09 -2.47 30.09
CA LEU A 6 -23.45 -1.71 29.02
C LEU A 6 -21.95 -1.67 29.31
N GLY A 7 -21.17 -2.39 28.50
CA GLY A 7 -19.72 -2.21 28.43
C GLY A 7 -19.42 -1.07 27.47
N GLU A 8 -18.94 0.05 28.03
CA GLU A 8 -18.43 1.22 27.31
C GLU A 8 -17.26 0.86 26.38
N GLU A 9 -17.44 1.19 25.09
CA GLU A 9 -16.55 1.97 24.21
C GLU A 9 -15.05 2.09 24.57
N SER A 10 -14.18 1.70 23.62
CA SER A 10 -13.02 2.53 23.26
C SER A 10 -12.61 2.29 21.80
N ASP A 11 -13.09 3.14 20.89
CA ASP A 11 -12.53 3.24 19.54
C ASP A 11 -11.29 4.14 19.60
N VAL A 12 -10.13 3.54 19.86
CA VAL A 12 -8.85 4.23 19.72
C VAL A 12 -8.47 4.26 18.24
N ALA A 13 -8.89 5.33 17.56
CA ALA A 13 -8.38 5.70 16.25
C ALA A 13 -6.87 5.95 16.38
N SER A 14 -6.05 5.03 15.87
CA SER A 14 -4.61 5.25 15.75
C SER A 14 -4.37 6.27 14.63
N GLU A 15 -4.23 7.53 15.00
CA GLU A 15 -3.68 8.56 14.13
C GLU A 15 -2.21 8.22 13.86
N ASP A 16 -1.89 7.91 12.60
CA ASP A 16 -0.53 7.69 12.14
C ASP A 16 0.14 9.07 12.02
N GLU A 17 0.90 9.45 13.04
CA GLU A 17 1.67 10.69 13.08
C GLU A 17 2.71 10.70 11.94
N LEU A 18 2.43 11.47 10.89
CA LEU A 18 3.41 11.76 9.85
C LEU A 18 4.51 12.64 10.46
N ALA A 19 5.65 12.02 10.79
CA ALA A 19 6.84 12.76 11.18
C ALA A 19 7.32 13.66 10.03
N GLU A 20 7.01 14.95 10.10
CA GLU A 20 7.57 15.97 9.21
C GLU A 20 9.06 16.11 9.52
N ARG A 21 9.92 15.68 8.57
CA ARG A 21 11.36 15.90 8.66
C ARG A 21 11.70 17.28 8.13
N ASP A 22 11.72 18.27 9.02
CA ASP A 22 12.33 19.56 8.70
C ASP A 22 13.85 19.40 8.69
N GLY A 23 14.44 19.65 7.53
CA GLY A 23 15.81 19.28 7.23
C GLY A 23 16.53 20.42 6.56
N ASP A 24 16.65 21.54 7.28
CA ASP A 24 17.57 22.59 6.90
C ASP A 24 18.98 22.21 7.40
N SER A 25 19.81 21.76 6.45
CA SER A 25 21.23 21.50 6.71
C SER A 25 22.03 22.26 5.68
N GLU A 26 22.02 23.58 5.79
CA GLU A 26 23.00 24.42 5.11
C GLU A 26 24.40 24.10 5.66
N THR A 27 25.25 23.55 4.81
CA THR A 27 26.68 23.51 5.08
C THR A 27 27.39 23.92 3.80
N GLU A 28 27.57 25.23 3.67
CA GLU A 28 28.47 25.85 2.71
C GLU A 28 29.90 25.43 3.07
N GLN A 29 30.44 24.44 2.36
CA GLN A 29 31.86 24.11 2.47
C GLN A 29 32.53 24.39 1.12
N GLU A 30 33.10 25.61 1.02
CA GLU A 30 33.94 26.01 -0.10
C GLU A 30 35.26 25.22 -0.05
N GLY A 31 35.32 24.17 -0.87
CA GLY A 31 36.55 23.43 -1.15
C GLY A 31 37.04 23.78 -2.55
N GLU A 32 37.89 24.79 -2.66
CA GLU A 32 38.72 24.98 -3.85
C GLU A 32 39.77 23.87 -3.92
N THR A 33 39.68 23.02 -4.94
CA THR A 33 40.88 22.41 -5.53
C THR A 33 40.64 22.22 -7.02
N ASP A 34 41.34 23.05 -7.79
CA ASP A 34 41.54 22.99 -9.22
C ASP A 34 42.15 21.64 -9.62
N ASP A 35 41.51 20.94 -10.56
CA ASP A 35 42.18 20.04 -11.48
C ASP A 35 41.26 19.78 -12.68
N GLN A 36 41.53 20.58 -13.71
CA GLN A 36 41.16 20.47 -15.11
C GLN A 36 40.91 19.02 -15.60
N ASP A 37 39.63 18.62 -15.75
CA ASP A 37 39.25 17.48 -16.60
C ASP A 37 38.46 17.97 -17.82
N ASN A 38 38.94 17.56 -18.98
CA ASN A 38 38.52 18.06 -20.27
C ASN A 38 37.19 17.41 -20.68
N ASN A 39 36.13 18.22 -20.73
CA ASN A 39 34.95 18.04 -21.57
C ASN A 39 34.49 16.60 -21.88
N ALA A 40 33.71 16.05 -20.95
CA ALA A 40 32.45 15.44 -21.35
C ALA A 40 31.47 15.71 -20.22
N ASP A 41 30.37 16.41 -20.53
CA ASP A 41 29.16 16.40 -19.69
C ASP A 41 28.73 14.94 -19.46
N THR A 42 29.29 14.31 -18.44
CA THR A 42 28.89 12.98 -18.01
C THR A 42 27.52 13.16 -17.39
N SER A 43 26.49 12.86 -18.17
CA SER A 43 25.08 12.95 -17.80
C SER A 43 24.68 12.05 -16.63
N PHE A 44 25.62 11.32 -16.04
CA PHE A 44 25.42 10.37 -14.96
C PHE A 44 26.59 10.35 -13.96
N ILE A 45 26.31 9.93 -12.73
CA ILE A 45 27.25 9.63 -11.66
C ILE A 45 27.40 8.11 -11.57
N LEU A 46 28.63 7.60 -11.44
CA LEU A 46 28.88 6.17 -11.31
C LEU A 46 28.79 5.74 -9.83
N GLY A 47 28.07 4.65 -9.57
CA GLY A 47 27.96 4.03 -8.26
C GLY A 47 29.28 3.43 -7.79
N LYS A 48 29.39 3.19 -6.47
CA LYS A 48 30.58 2.58 -5.85
C LYS A 48 30.86 1.16 -6.38
N ASP A 49 29.83 0.47 -6.85
CA ASP A 49 29.92 -0.83 -7.53
C ASP A 49 30.59 -0.74 -8.91
N LYS A 50 30.91 0.46 -9.41
CA LYS A 50 31.45 0.76 -10.75
C LYS A 50 30.53 0.32 -11.90
N HIS A 51 29.27 -0.02 -11.60
CA HIS A 51 28.31 -0.56 -12.58
C HIS A 51 27.07 0.32 -12.68
N THR A 52 26.51 0.73 -11.55
CA THR A 52 25.26 1.49 -11.51
C THR A 52 25.51 2.92 -11.99
N LYS A 53 24.73 3.39 -12.97
CA LYS A 53 24.80 4.76 -13.48
C LYS A 53 23.56 5.54 -13.05
N TRP A 54 23.77 6.64 -12.33
CA TRP A 54 22.73 7.53 -11.84
C TRP A 54 22.67 8.78 -12.71
N ASN A 55 21.65 8.93 -13.55
CA ASN A 55 21.53 10.11 -14.41
C ASN A 55 21.33 11.38 -13.54
N LYS A 56 22.08 12.43 -13.86
CA LYS A 56 21.97 13.76 -13.22
C LYS A 56 20.72 14.50 -13.67
N ASN A 57 20.30 14.24 -14.91
CA ASN A 57 19.16 14.90 -15.53
C ASN A 57 17.90 14.02 -15.41
N PRO A 58 16.72 14.63 -15.17
CA PRO A 58 15.47 13.90 -15.22
C PRO A 58 15.26 13.30 -16.63
N PRO A 59 14.61 12.12 -16.72
CA PRO A 59 14.26 11.55 -18.02
C PRO A 59 13.32 12.50 -18.78
N ARG A 60 13.43 12.51 -20.11
CA ARG A 60 12.58 13.35 -20.97
C ARG A 60 11.09 13.03 -20.72
N ALA A 61 10.31 14.03 -20.30
CA ALA A 61 8.90 13.85 -19.92
C ALA A 61 7.99 13.45 -21.10
N ASN A 62 8.33 13.86 -22.32
CA ASN A 62 7.50 13.63 -23.51
C ASN A 62 7.94 12.39 -24.32
N VAL A 63 8.31 11.32 -23.62
CA VAL A 63 8.63 10.03 -24.25
C VAL A 63 7.49 9.07 -23.94
N ARG A 64 6.99 8.38 -24.98
CA ARG A 64 6.00 7.32 -24.80
C ARG A 64 6.56 6.29 -23.82
N ARG A 65 5.88 6.07 -22.68
CA ARG A 65 6.21 4.93 -21.80
C ARG A 65 6.18 3.65 -22.65
N GLY A 66 7.10 2.73 -22.40
CA GLY A 66 7.14 1.46 -23.10
C GLY A 66 5.79 0.75 -23.07
N THR A 67 5.54 -0.17 -24.00
CA THR A 67 4.33 -1.02 -23.98
C THR A 67 4.28 -1.97 -22.78
N HIS A 68 5.35 -2.00 -21.97
CA HIS A 68 5.49 -2.71 -20.72
C HIS A 68 5.36 -1.73 -19.54
N ASN A 69 4.98 -2.21 -18.36
CA ASN A 69 4.74 -1.41 -17.15
C ASN A 69 3.53 -0.46 -17.24
N ILE A 70 2.53 -0.80 -18.06
CA ILE A 70 1.23 -0.15 -18.03
C ILE A 70 0.39 -0.89 -16.98
N ILE A 71 0.15 -0.26 -15.83
CA ILE A 71 -0.79 -0.78 -14.83
C ILE A 71 -2.20 -0.54 -15.38
N THR A 72 -2.75 -1.52 -16.09
CA THR A 72 -4.12 -1.47 -16.64
C THR A 72 -5.16 -1.95 -15.63
N HIS A 73 -4.76 -2.84 -14.73
CA HIS A 73 -5.62 -3.39 -13.70
C HIS A 73 -5.13 -2.94 -12.34
N LEU A 74 -5.81 -1.95 -11.78
CA LEU A 74 -5.57 -1.52 -10.41
C LEU A 74 -5.95 -2.65 -9.45
N PRO A 75 -5.12 -2.90 -8.42
CA PRO A 75 -5.52 -3.77 -7.32
C PRO A 75 -6.69 -3.13 -6.56
N GLY A 76 -7.64 -3.94 -6.12
CA GLY A 76 -8.81 -3.46 -5.38
C GLY A 76 -10.05 -4.30 -5.62
N VAL A 77 -11.13 -3.91 -4.94
CA VAL A 77 -12.43 -4.58 -5.01
C VAL A 77 -13.01 -4.45 -6.42
N LYS A 78 -13.45 -5.57 -7.00
CA LYS A 78 -13.95 -5.66 -8.37
C LYS A 78 -15.42 -6.10 -8.40
N GLY A 79 -16.09 -5.75 -9.49
CA GLY A 79 -17.45 -6.23 -9.81
C GLY A 79 -18.47 -5.94 -8.70
N ASN A 80 -19.27 -6.95 -8.39
CA ASN A 80 -20.40 -6.86 -7.47
C ASN A 80 -20.01 -6.61 -6.02
N ALA A 81 -18.74 -6.73 -5.66
CA ALA A 81 -18.27 -6.46 -4.32
C ALA A 81 -18.05 -4.95 -4.03
N ARG A 82 -18.03 -4.10 -5.07
CA ARG A 82 -17.81 -2.64 -4.94
C ARG A 82 -18.80 -1.86 -4.05
N PRO A 83 -20.11 -2.18 -3.99
CA PRO A 83 -21.06 -1.38 -3.22
C PRO A 83 -21.05 -1.73 -1.72
N PHE A 84 -20.44 -2.83 -1.30
CA PHE A 84 -20.41 -3.25 0.10
C PHE A 84 -19.37 -2.44 0.88
N LYS A 85 -19.83 -1.68 1.86
CA LYS A 85 -18.98 -0.77 2.66
C LYS A 85 -18.84 -1.20 4.12
N THR A 86 -19.76 -2.03 4.60
CA THR A 86 -19.73 -2.52 5.98
C THR A 86 -19.06 -3.89 6.02
N ALA A 87 -18.42 -4.21 7.15
CA ALA A 87 -17.81 -5.52 7.36
C ALA A 87 -18.86 -6.65 7.23
N VAL A 88 -20.09 -6.39 7.67
CA VAL A 88 -21.22 -7.34 7.62
C VAL A 88 -21.61 -7.62 6.17
N ASP A 89 -21.80 -6.59 5.35
CA ASP A 89 -22.16 -6.77 3.93
C ASP A 89 -21.06 -7.52 3.16
N CYS A 90 -19.79 -7.20 3.45
CA CYS A 90 -18.65 -7.91 2.88
C CYS A 90 -18.64 -9.40 3.27
N LEU A 91 -19.00 -9.71 4.52
CA LEU A 91 -19.07 -11.09 5.01
C LEU A 91 -20.19 -11.87 4.32
N HIS A 92 -21.39 -11.29 4.19
CA HIS A 92 -22.50 -11.91 3.45
C HIS A 92 -22.20 -12.07 1.95
N ASN A 93 -21.43 -11.16 1.36
CA ASN A 93 -20.96 -11.33 -0.01
C ASN A 93 -19.90 -12.44 -0.15
N LEU A 94 -19.19 -12.78 0.93
CA LEU A 94 -18.19 -13.85 0.93
C LEU A 94 -18.82 -15.22 1.22
N PHE A 95 -19.82 -15.27 2.11
CA PHE A 95 -20.52 -16.48 2.51
C PHE A 95 -21.99 -16.40 2.11
N ALA A 96 -22.37 -17.16 1.08
CA ALA A 96 -23.78 -17.31 0.71
C ALA A 96 -24.55 -18.05 1.82
N ASP A 97 -25.85 -17.76 1.91
CA ASP A 97 -26.72 -18.38 2.93
C ASP A 97 -26.72 -19.91 2.86
N GLU A 98 -26.65 -20.49 1.65
CA GLU A 98 -26.52 -21.94 1.45
C GLU A 98 -25.29 -22.54 2.15
N MET A 99 -24.17 -21.81 2.19
CA MET A 99 -22.98 -22.24 2.92
C MET A 99 -23.22 -22.23 4.42
N LEU A 100 -23.92 -21.21 4.92
CA LEU A 100 -24.26 -21.11 6.34
C LEU A 100 -25.23 -22.23 6.74
N GLU A 101 -26.23 -22.52 5.91
CA GLU A 101 -27.15 -23.64 6.10
C GLU A 101 -26.41 -24.99 6.14
N LEU A 102 -25.44 -25.19 5.25
CA LEU A 102 -24.61 -26.39 5.24
C LEU A 102 -23.80 -26.53 6.52
N ILE A 103 -23.16 -25.44 6.97
CA ILE A 103 -22.42 -25.42 8.24
C ILE A 103 -23.35 -25.77 9.39
N VAL A 104 -24.53 -25.16 9.48
CA VAL A 104 -25.52 -25.43 10.52
C VAL A 104 -25.95 -26.89 10.50
N LYS A 105 -26.29 -27.43 9.32
CA LYS A 105 -26.71 -28.83 9.16
C LYS A 105 -25.63 -29.83 9.58
N CYS A 106 -24.36 -29.53 9.30
CA CYS A 106 -23.25 -30.40 9.68
C CYS A 106 -22.82 -30.25 11.14
N THR A 107 -23.07 -29.09 11.76
CA THR A 107 -22.66 -28.78 13.14
C THR A 107 -23.73 -29.12 14.16
N GLN A 108 -25.00 -29.22 13.75
CA GLN A 108 -26.06 -29.80 14.57
C GLN A 108 -25.94 -31.33 14.49
N PRO A 109 -25.51 -32.02 15.57
CA PRO A 109 -25.61 -33.46 15.58
C PRO A 109 -27.10 -33.79 15.55
N LEU A 110 -27.51 -34.61 14.58
CA LEU A 110 -28.83 -35.25 14.52
C LEU A 110 -29.32 -35.51 15.95
N HIS A 111 -30.32 -34.75 16.42
CA HIS A 111 -30.97 -35.05 17.69
C HIS A 111 -31.58 -36.44 17.55
N ARG A 112 -30.85 -37.38 18.16
CA ARG A 112 -31.13 -38.79 18.40
C ARG A 112 -32.60 -39.17 18.21
N HIS A 113 -32.87 -40.00 17.19
CA HIS A 113 -33.94 -40.98 17.28
C HIS A 113 -33.36 -42.23 17.94
N HIS A 114 -33.66 -42.40 19.22
CA HIS A 114 -33.55 -43.65 19.95
C HIS A 114 -34.81 -43.83 20.80
#